data_AF-A0A6P0Q2F1-F1
#
_entry.id   AF-A0A6P0Q2F1-F1
#
_cell.length_a   1.000
_cell.length_b   1.000
_cell.length_c   1.000
_cell.angle_alpha   90.00
_cell.angle_beta   90.00
_cell.angle_gamma   90.00
#
_symmetry.space_group_name_H-M   'P 1'
#
loop_
_entity.id
_entity.type
_entity.pdbx_description
1 polymer ?
#
loop_
_entity_poly.entity_id
_entity_poly.type
_entity_poly.pdbx_seq_one_letter_code
_entity_poly.pdbx_strand_id
1 'polypeptide(L)'
;MNRLSFGSTVLGNSPEQWQDYLESIGIVQTKVAQRVTEAALLGGLIESGINRKLLILSDGARQFNILIHGLCWVHAERIIRKLEGSTAEFRENIEEVQTLLWEYYQQLICLSRSPECRAKGVPICSL
;
A
#
# COMPACT_ATOMS: atom_id res chain seq x y z
N MET A 1 -16.94 -2.84 27.01
CA MET A 1 -16.46 -3.61 25.84
C MET A 1 -15.46 -4.64 26.35
N ASN A 2 -15.80 -5.92 26.32
CA ASN A 2 -14.85 -6.97 26.69
C ASN A 2 -13.72 -6.98 25.68
N ARG A 3 -12.49 -6.77 26.16
CA ARG A 3 -11.29 -6.90 25.34
C ARG A 3 -11.15 -8.39 25.04
N LEU A 4 -11.17 -8.77 23.76
CA LEU A 4 -10.80 -10.12 23.37
C LEU A 4 -9.37 -10.36 23.88
N SER A 5 -9.18 -11.40 24.69
CA SER A 5 -7.86 -11.82 25.13
C SER A 5 -7.19 -12.57 23.98
N PHE A 6 -5.97 -12.18 23.63
CA PHE A 6 -5.17 -12.94 22.68
C PHE A 6 -4.84 -14.31 23.27
N GLY A 7 -5.02 -15.36 22.47
CA GLY A 7 -4.59 -16.72 22.79
C GLY A 7 -3.42 -17.11 21.88
N SER A 8 -2.49 -17.91 22.41
CA SER A 8 -1.33 -18.44 21.66
C SER A 8 -1.62 -19.78 20.97
N THR A 9 -2.88 -20.22 20.97
CA THR A 9 -3.29 -21.48 20.34
C THR A 9 -3.08 -21.41 18.82
N VAL A 10 -2.29 -22.33 18.29
CA VAL A 10 -2.13 -22.51 16.85
C VAL A 10 -3.40 -23.16 16.30
N LEU A 11 -4.10 -22.45 15.40
CA LEU A 11 -5.36 -22.91 14.80
C LEU A 11 -5.14 -23.80 13.56
N GLY A 12 -3.96 -23.76 12.96
CA GLY A 12 -3.56 -24.60 11.82
C GLY A 12 -2.18 -24.22 11.31
N ASN A 13 -1.45 -25.19 10.75
CA ASN A 13 -0.13 -25.00 10.11
C ASN A 13 -0.15 -25.28 8.61
N SER A 14 -1.32 -25.62 8.05
CA SER A 14 -1.52 -25.82 6.61
C SER A 14 -2.86 -25.22 6.17
N PRO A 15 -3.02 -24.93 4.86
CA PRO A 15 -4.30 -24.47 4.31
C PRO A 15 -5.47 -25.41 4.63
N GLU A 16 -5.24 -26.73 4.61
CA GLU A 16 -6.25 -27.74 4.90
C GLU A 16 -6.68 -27.69 6.37
N GLN A 17 -5.73 -27.63 7.30
CA GLN A 17 -6.04 -27.52 8.74
C GLN A 17 -6.79 -26.23 9.07
N TRP A 18 -6.43 -25.13 8.40
CA TRP A 18 -7.15 -23.87 8.55
C TRP A 18 -8.58 -23.96 8.00
N GLN A 19 -8.77 -24.59 6.85
CA GLN A 19 -10.08 -24.81 6.26
C GLN A 19 -10.95 -25.71 7.16
N ASP A 20 -10.40 -26.82 7.66
CA ASP A 20 -11.08 -27.71 8.61
C ASP A 20 -11.50 -26.96 9.88
N TYR A 21 -10.62 -26.09 10.40
CA TYR A 21 -10.94 -25.24 11.54
C TYR A 21 -12.11 -24.31 11.25
N LEU A 22 -12.08 -23.59 10.13
CA LEU A 22 -13.17 -22.69 9.73
C LEU A 22 -14.51 -23.43 9.60
N GLU A 23 -14.51 -24.61 8.99
CA GLU A 23 -15.70 -25.45 8.86
C GLU A 23 -16.21 -25.93 10.22
N SER A 24 -15.31 -26.31 11.13
CA SER A 24 -15.66 -26.78 12.48
C SER A 24 -16.39 -25.72 13.32
N ILE A 25 -16.14 -24.43 13.05
CA ILE A 25 -16.82 -23.30 13.71
C ILE A 25 -17.96 -22.72 12.87
N GLY A 26 -18.39 -23.41 11.81
CA GLY A 26 -19.53 -23.05 10.97
C GLY A 26 -19.26 -21.97 9.92
N ILE A 27 -18.00 -21.63 9.66
CA ILE A 27 -17.60 -20.66 8.64
C ILE A 27 -17.38 -21.39 7.31
N VAL A 28 -18.48 -21.64 6.60
CA VAL A 28 -18.48 -22.38 5.32
C VAL A 28 -18.61 -21.48 4.09
N GLN A 29 -19.07 -20.23 4.28
CA GLN A 29 -19.25 -19.31 3.15
C GLN A 29 -17.91 -18.73 2.70
N THR A 30 -17.57 -18.90 1.42
CA THR A 30 -16.27 -18.49 0.84
C THR A 30 -15.89 -17.05 1.17
N LYS A 31 -16.81 -16.09 1.04
CA LYS A 31 -16.53 -14.66 1.34
C LYS A 31 -16.28 -14.40 2.82
N VAL A 32 -16.91 -15.16 3.71
CA VAL A 32 -16.71 -15.03 5.16
C VAL A 32 -15.39 -15.67 5.54
N ALA A 33 -15.12 -16.88 5.04
CA ALA A 33 -13.85 -17.59 5.19
C ALA A 33 -12.67 -16.71 4.73
N GLN A 34 -12.78 -16.07 3.55
CA GLN A 34 -11.77 -15.14 3.05
C GLN A 34 -11.50 -14.00 4.04
N ARG A 35 -12.55 -13.28 4.49
CA ARG A 35 -12.39 -12.15 5.42
C ARG A 35 -11.79 -12.56 6.76
N VAL A 36 -12.19 -13.71 7.29
CA VAL A 36 -11.66 -14.24 8.56
C VAL A 36 -10.21 -14.66 8.40
N THR A 37 -9.86 -15.25 7.25
CA THR A 37 -8.47 -15.58 6.90
C THR A 37 -7.62 -14.33 6.79
N GLU A 38 -8.07 -13.30 6.07
CA GLU A 38 -7.38 -12.00 5.96
C GLU A 38 -7.17 -11.35 7.34
N ALA A 39 -8.21 -11.37 8.19
CA ALA A 39 -8.12 -10.85 9.55
C ALA A 39 -7.16 -11.67 10.44
N ALA A 40 -7.17 -13.00 10.33
CA ALA A 40 -6.27 -13.88 11.08
C ALA A 40 -4.81 -13.69 10.65
N LEU A 41 -4.54 -13.56 9.35
CA LEU A 41 -3.21 -13.26 8.82
C LEU A 41 -2.71 -11.90 9.33
N LEU A 42 -3.54 -10.86 9.25
CA LEU A 42 -3.17 -9.54 9.75
C LEU A 42 -2.93 -9.56 11.27
N GLY A 43 -3.78 -10.25 12.03
CA GLY A 43 -3.62 -10.42 13.47
C GLY A 43 -2.33 -11.16 13.83
N GLY A 44 -2.01 -12.24 13.11
CA GLY A 44 -0.78 -13.01 13.29
C GLY A 44 0.47 -12.19 12.98
N LEU A 45 0.45 -11.37 11.92
CA LEU A 45 1.54 -10.44 11.60
C LEU A 45 1.74 -9.39 12.71
N ILE A 46 0.66 -8.82 13.24
CA ILE A 46 0.74 -7.87 14.35
C ILE A 46 1.34 -8.53 15.59
N GLU A 47 0.91 -9.75 15.91
CA GLU A 47 1.43 -10.51 17.06
C GLU A 47 2.91 -10.91 16.86
N SER A 48 3.33 -11.20 15.63
CA SER A 48 4.74 -11.46 15.31
C SER A 48 5.63 -10.21 15.37
N GLY A 49 5.09 -9.07 15.80
CA GLY A 49 5.82 -7.82 16.00
C GLY A 49 5.77 -6.84 14.82
N ILE A 50 4.92 -7.08 13.81
CA ILE A 50 4.74 -6.07 12.75
C ILE A 50 4.09 -4.83 13.33
N ASN A 51 4.69 -3.66 13.03
CA ASN A 51 4.21 -2.38 13.50
C ASN A 51 2.79 -2.11 12.98
N ARG A 52 1.86 -1.83 13.89
CA ARG A 52 0.46 -1.46 13.58
C ARG A 52 0.34 -0.18 12.74
N LYS A 53 1.42 0.61 12.66
CA LYS A 53 1.56 1.80 11.81
C LYS A 53 2.20 1.49 10.45
N LEU A 54 2.19 0.24 10.00
CA LEU A 54 2.65 -0.12 8.67
C LEU A 54 1.87 0.69 7.63
N LEU A 55 2.60 1.42 6.79
CA LEU A 55 2.04 2.21 5.69
C LEU A 55 1.96 1.32 4.44
N ILE A 56 0.75 1.18 3.90
CA ILE A 56 0.52 0.56 2.60
C ILE A 56 0.52 1.65 1.55
N LEU A 57 1.54 1.63 0.67
CA LEU A 57 1.62 2.50 -0.50
C LEU A 57 1.02 1.79 -1.72
N SER A 58 -0.05 2.34 -2.30
CA SER A 58 -0.68 1.76 -3.49
C SER A 58 -1.28 2.83 -4.39
N ASP A 59 -1.94 2.40 -5.47
CA ASP A 59 -2.64 3.28 -6.42
C ASP A 59 -4.00 3.80 -5.92
N GLY A 60 -4.40 3.43 -4.70
CA GLY A 60 -5.69 3.82 -4.13
C GLY A 60 -6.82 2.83 -4.40
N ALA A 61 -6.55 1.64 -4.93
CA ALA A 61 -7.57 0.60 -5.03
C ALA A 61 -8.15 0.24 -3.66
N ARG A 62 -9.49 0.18 -3.57
CA ARG A 62 -10.22 -0.02 -2.29
C ARG A 62 -9.81 -1.27 -1.51
N GLN A 63 -9.36 -2.31 -2.20
CA GLN A 63 -8.88 -3.55 -1.57
C GLN A 63 -7.60 -3.36 -0.73
N PHE A 64 -6.83 -2.30 -0.99
CA PHE A 64 -5.61 -1.96 -0.23
C PHE A 64 -5.83 -0.86 0.80
N ASN A 65 -7.05 -0.33 0.93
CA ASN A 65 -7.39 0.69 1.92
C ASN A 65 -7.60 0.06 3.31
N ILE A 66 -6.54 -0.54 3.83
CA ILE A 66 -6.46 -1.16 5.16
C ILE A 66 -5.28 -0.54 5.92
N LEU A 67 -5.33 -0.54 7.24
CA LEU A 67 -4.31 0.07 8.12
C LEU A 67 -4.08 1.56 7.81
N ILE A 68 -2.81 2.01 7.79
CA ILE A 68 -2.43 3.33 7.31
C ILE A 68 -2.17 3.20 5.82
N HIS A 69 -2.87 3.99 5.02
CA HIS A 69 -2.78 3.95 3.56
C HIS A 69 -2.22 5.26 3.02
N GLY A 70 -1.35 5.16 2.03
CA GLY A 70 -0.81 6.28 1.28
C GLY A 70 -0.90 6.05 -0.23
N LEU A 71 -1.13 7.13 -0.97
CA LEU A 71 -1.06 7.11 -2.43
C LEU A 71 0.41 7.06 -2.86
N CYS A 72 0.72 6.17 -3.81
CA CYS A 72 2.07 5.98 -4.30
C CYS A 72 2.36 6.95 -5.46
N TRP A 73 3.44 7.73 -5.34
CA TRP A 73 3.84 8.71 -6.35
C TRP A 73 4.16 8.07 -7.72
N VAL A 74 4.80 6.89 -7.71
CA VAL A 74 5.08 6.10 -8.92
C VAL A 74 3.78 5.69 -9.62
N HIS A 75 2.73 5.37 -8.85
CA HIS A 75 1.42 5.07 -9.44
C HIS A 75 0.75 6.30 -10.06
N ALA A 76 0.97 7.49 -9.51
CA ALA A 76 0.50 8.74 -10.11
C ALA A 76 1.23 9.02 -11.44
N GLU A 77 2.57 8.88 -11.47
CA GLU A 77 3.38 9.09 -12.68
C GLU A 77 3.04 8.08 -13.80
N ARG A 78 2.72 6.83 -13.44
CA ARG A 78 2.41 5.76 -14.41
C ARG A 78 1.34 6.15 -15.42
N ILE A 79 0.36 6.98 -15.03
CA ILE A 79 -0.70 7.44 -15.94
C ILE A 79 -0.12 8.40 -17.00
N ILE A 80 0.78 9.29 -16.59
CA ILE A 80 1.44 10.25 -17.48
C ILE A 80 2.36 9.53 -18.47
N ARG A 81 3.10 8.52 -18.02
CA ARG A 81 3.97 7.69 -18.89
C ARG A 81 3.22 6.93 -19.98
N LYS A 82 1.92 6.71 -19.81
CA LYS A 82 1.07 6.02 -20.81
C LYS A 82 0.52 6.94 -21.89
N LEU A 83 0.68 8.26 -21.74
CA LEU A 83 0.22 9.21 -22.74
C LEU A 83 1.08 9.07 -24.00
N GLU A 84 0.42 9.02 -25.15
CA GLU A 84 1.10 8.97 -26.45
C GLU A 84 1.46 10.39 -26.90
N GLY A 85 2.73 10.62 -27.20
CA GLY A 85 3.22 11.89 -27.72
C GLY A 85 3.11 11.96 -29.25
N SER A 86 1.91 12.16 -29.78
CA SER A 86 1.62 12.17 -31.22
C SER A 86 2.34 13.29 -31.99
N THR A 87 2.77 14.35 -31.30
CA THR A 87 3.58 15.46 -31.83
C THR A 87 4.84 15.66 -30.98
N ALA A 88 5.81 16.41 -31.50
CA ALA A 88 6.99 16.80 -30.73
C ALA A 88 6.61 17.62 -29.49
N GLU A 89 5.71 18.59 -29.65
CA GLU A 89 5.16 19.40 -28.57
C GLU A 89 4.48 18.55 -27.48
N PHE A 90 3.72 17.52 -27.85
CA PHE A 90 3.10 16.64 -26.86
C PHE A 90 4.13 15.82 -26.08
N ARG A 91 5.23 15.38 -26.72
CA ARG A 91 6.32 14.70 -26.01
C ARG A 91 7.01 15.64 -25.02
N GLU A 92 7.31 16.87 -25.44
CA GLU A 92 7.89 17.90 -24.57
C GLU A 92 6.99 18.21 -23.37
N ASN A 93 5.68 18.37 -23.58
CA ASN A 93 4.71 18.60 -22.50
C ASN A 93 4.65 17.40 -21.52
N ILE A 94 4.72 16.16 -22.02
CA ILE A 94 4.74 14.96 -21.18
C ILE A 94 6.01 14.94 -20.30
N GLU A 95 7.17 15.24 -20.90
CA GLU A 95 8.46 15.31 -20.19
C GLU A 95 8.48 16.43 -19.14
N GLU A 96 7.91 17.60 -19.47
CA GLU A 96 7.79 18.73 -18.54
C GLU A 96 6.93 18.35 -17.33
N VAL A 97 5.75 17.77 -17.54
CA VAL A 97 4.85 17.37 -16.45
C VAL A 97 5.48 16.27 -15.58
N GLN A 98 6.20 15.31 -16.17
CA GLN A 98 6.94 14.31 -15.40
C GLN A 98 8.01 14.96 -14.53
N THR A 99 8.74 15.93 -15.07
CA THR A 99 9.76 16.69 -14.34
C THR A 99 9.14 17.44 -13.16
N LEU A 100 8.10 18.23 -13.42
CA LEU A 100 7.37 19.00 -12.39
C LEU A 100 6.82 18.09 -11.28
N LEU A 101 6.26 16.93 -11.64
CA LEU A 101 5.74 15.95 -10.69
C LEU A 101 6.82 15.47 -9.71
N TRP A 102 8.01 15.15 -10.21
CA TRP A 102 9.11 14.67 -9.37
C TRP A 102 9.82 15.78 -8.61
N GLU A 103 9.93 16.98 -9.18
CA GLU A 103 10.43 18.16 -8.47
C GLU A 103 9.54 18.49 -7.27
N TYR A 104 8.22 18.45 -7.45
CA TYR A 104 7.27 18.66 -6.37
C TYR A 104 7.41 17.59 -5.27
N TYR A 105 7.59 16.31 -5.64
CA TYR A 105 7.87 15.24 -4.67
C TYR A 105 9.14 15.50 -3.85
N GLN A 106 10.23 15.94 -4.49
CA GLN A 106 11.48 16.28 -3.79
C GLN A 106 11.29 17.46 -2.83
N GLN A 107 10.50 18.47 -3.23
CA GLN A 107 10.15 19.59 -2.34
C GLN A 107 9.41 19.10 -1.10
N LEU A 108 8.46 18.17 -1.24
CA LEU A 108 7.74 17.56 -0.11
C LEU A 108 8.67 16.77 0.81
N ILE A 109 9.60 15.99 0.26
CA ILE A 109 10.63 15.30 1.07
C ILE A 109 11.46 16.32 1.84
N CYS A 110 11.89 17.40 1.20
CA CYS A 110 12.65 18.47 1.85
C CYS A 110 11.86 19.05 3.03
N LEU A 111 10.61 19.45 2.78
CA LEU A 111 9.71 20.02 3.79
C LEU A 111 9.50 19.08 4.98
N SER A 112 9.38 17.77 4.74
CA SER A 112 9.23 16.77 5.81
C SER A 112 10.44 16.66 6.74
N ARG A 113 11.63 17.07 6.28
CA ARG A 113 12.87 17.04 7.05
C ARG A 113 13.10 18.34 7.82
N SER A 114 12.78 19.48 7.20
CA SER A 114 12.82 20.78 7.85
C SER A 114 11.90 21.76 7.10
N PRO A 115 11.12 22.60 7.81
CA PRO A 115 10.31 23.66 7.20
C PRO A 115 11.12 24.63 6.32
N GLU A 116 12.41 24.79 6.62
CA GLU A 116 13.35 25.70 5.96
C GLU A 116 14.03 25.04 4.74
N CYS A 117 13.82 23.75 4.53
CA CYS A 117 14.51 22.97 3.51
C CYS A 117 14.04 23.37 2.10
N ARG A 118 14.96 23.91 1.30
CA ARG A 118 14.71 24.20 -0.13
C ARG A 118 15.35 23.09 -0.98
N ALA A 119 14.52 22.29 -1.65
CA ALA A 119 15.02 21.32 -2.61
C ALA A 119 15.68 22.07 -3.77
N LYS A 120 16.91 21.68 -4.13
CA LYS A 120 17.50 22.06 -5.42
C LYS A 120 16.98 21.08 -6.47
N GLY A 121 16.67 21.55 -7.67
CA GLY A 121 16.30 20.68 -8.79
C GLY A 121 17.37 19.61 -9.01
N VAL A 122 16.95 18.36 -9.20
CA VAL A 122 17.82 17.18 -9.30
C VAL A 122 17.31 16.26 -10.43
N PRO A 123 18.21 15.59 -11.17
CA PRO A 123 17.88 14.93 -12.43
C PRO A 123 16.98 13.72 -12.25
N ILE A 124 16.17 13.49 -13.28
CA ILE A 124 15.30 12.33 -13.47
C ILE A 124 16.18 11.07 -13.45
N CYS A 125 16.03 10.25 -12.41
CA CYS A 125 16.64 8.93 -12.40
C CYS A 125 15.76 8.02 -13.28
N SER A 126 16.33 7.58 -14.41
CA SER A 126 15.75 6.58 -15.29
C SER A 126 15.61 5.24 -14.55
N LEU A 127 14.40 4.92 -14.10
CA LEU A 127 13.95 3.56 -13.81
C LEU A 127 13.73 2.79 -15.12
#